data_AF-A0A3M6KFR8-F1
#
_entry.id   AF-A0A3M6KFR8-F1
#
_cell.length_a   1.000
_cell.length_b   1.000
_cell.length_c   1.000
_cell.angle_alpha   90.00
_cell.angle_beta   90.00
_cell.angle_gamma   90.00
#
_symmetry.space_group_name_H-M   'P 1'
#
loop_
_entity.id
_entity.type
_entity.pdbx_description
1 polymer ?
#
loop_
_entity_poly.entity_id
_entity_poly.type
_entity_poly.pdbx_seq_one_letter_code
_entity_poly.pdbx_strand_id
1 'polypeptide(L)'
;MDRDYKTGKSDSVGVFSGVEVEHTPAFGKQTLFLARNDLDFDKIEELAKKANAEAIYFGANRTFMYNHGTQINQMVRFLRKGYYVTIDYPHSIHEEVKERFAHIWTHEKFIPFCSIIFPKSEDDDNLCIKVDDTDFNSTNPGVWSMTMDHFKQTAGFTSWNDYKQDEPIEEVTHAQKG
;
A
#
# COMPACT_ATOMS: atom_id res chain seq x y z
N MET A 1 -0.77 8.44 -12.71
CA MET A 1 -0.68 9.49 -11.67
C MET A 1 0.68 10.11 -11.87
N ASP A 2 0.75 11.41 -12.14
CA ASP A 2 2.01 12.08 -12.46
C ASP A 2 2.81 12.25 -11.16
N ARG A 3 3.86 11.45 -10.97
CA ARG A 3 4.74 11.49 -9.78
C ARG A 3 6.08 12.11 -10.17
N ASP A 4 6.60 12.99 -9.33
CA ASP A 4 7.93 13.57 -9.49
C ASP A 4 8.98 12.61 -8.91
N TYR A 5 9.76 11.95 -9.76
CA TYR A 5 10.89 11.12 -9.33
C TYR A 5 12.20 11.91 -9.34
N LYS A 6 13.24 11.46 -8.61
CA LYS A 6 14.57 12.10 -8.65
C LYS A 6 15.16 12.21 -10.05
N THR A 7 14.75 11.33 -10.98
CA THR A 7 15.20 11.30 -12.38
C THR A 7 14.30 12.10 -13.33
N GLY A 8 13.26 12.79 -12.84
CA GLY A 8 12.28 13.55 -13.62
C GLY A 8 10.86 12.99 -13.56
N LYS A 9 9.94 13.60 -14.32
CA LYS A 9 8.56 13.09 -14.48
C LYS A 9 8.59 11.86 -15.38
N SER A 10 8.08 10.73 -14.89
CA SER A 10 7.94 9.51 -15.68
C SER A 10 6.53 8.96 -15.48
N ASP A 11 5.80 8.82 -16.59
CA ASP A 11 4.38 8.45 -16.58
C ASP A 11 4.14 6.97 -16.23
N SER A 12 5.19 6.17 -16.03
CA SER A 12 5.03 4.72 -15.87
C SER A 12 6.23 4.00 -15.23
N VAL A 13 6.75 4.50 -14.10
CA VAL A 13 7.66 3.67 -13.30
C VAL A 13 6.84 2.57 -12.59
N GLY A 14 6.88 1.36 -13.14
CA GLY A 14 6.16 0.21 -12.60
C GLY A 14 6.75 -0.31 -11.28
N VAL A 15 8.03 -0.03 -11.01
CA VAL A 15 8.73 -0.37 -9.76
C VAL A 15 9.71 0.72 -9.37
N PHE A 16 9.66 1.16 -8.12
CA PHE A 16 10.57 2.16 -7.57
C PHE A 16 10.83 1.87 -6.09
N SER A 17 11.81 2.56 -5.51
CA SER A 17 12.09 2.48 -4.08
C SER A 17 12.29 3.84 -3.46
N GLY A 18 12.04 3.93 -2.17
CA GLY A 18 12.20 5.14 -1.38
C GLY A 18 11.90 4.88 0.09
N VAL A 19 12.00 5.92 0.90
CA VAL A 19 11.56 5.84 2.30
C VAL A 19 10.03 5.99 2.33
N GLU A 20 9.33 5.08 3.00
CA GLU A 20 7.88 5.19 3.13
C GLU A 20 7.49 6.38 4.01
N VAL A 21 6.73 7.30 3.40
CA VAL A 21 6.26 8.55 4.03
C VAL A 21 4.81 8.46 4.51
N GLU A 22 4.07 7.46 4.04
CA GLU A 22 2.71 7.19 4.52
C GLU A 22 2.79 6.59 5.93
N HIS A 23 1.94 7.07 6.83
CA HIS A 23 2.03 6.75 8.26
C HIS A 23 1.39 5.38 8.59
N THR A 24 1.89 4.33 7.93
CA THR A 24 1.57 2.93 8.23
C THR A 24 2.58 2.37 9.25
N PRO A 25 2.43 1.11 9.73
CA PRO A 25 3.47 0.46 10.53
C PRO A 25 4.85 0.35 9.83
N ALA A 26 4.91 0.55 8.51
CA ALA A 26 6.15 0.60 7.74
C ALA A 26 6.71 2.03 7.53
N PHE A 27 6.13 3.07 8.15
CA PHE A 27 6.63 4.44 8.08
C PHE A 27 8.13 4.55 8.41
N GLY A 28 8.86 5.30 7.58
CA GLY A 28 10.29 5.54 7.71
C GLY A 28 11.19 4.38 7.26
N LYS A 29 10.63 3.29 6.75
CA LYS A 29 11.41 2.15 6.23
C LYS A 29 11.82 2.37 4.79
N GLN A 30 12.97 1.81 4.41
CA GLN A 30 13.31 1.68 3.00
C GLN A 30 12.34 0.67 2.36
N THR A 31 11.60 1.10 1.35
CA THR A 31 10.47 0.35 0.79
C THR A 31 10.63 0.17 -0.71
N LEU A 32 10.31 -1.04 -1.19
CA LEU A 32 10.12 -1.35 -2.60
C LEU A 32 8.64 -1.16 -2.95
N PHE A 33 8.32 -0.21 -3.82
CA PHE A 33 6.96 0.08 -4.27
C PHE A 33 6.66 -0.57 -5.61
N LEU A 34 5.55 -1.30 -5.66
CA LEU A 34 5.09 -2.03 -6.84
C LEU A 34 3.81 -1.40 -7.38
N ALA A 35 3.95 -0.68 -8.51
CA ALA A 35 2.85 -0.10 -9.28
C ALA A 35 2.44 -1.02 -10.45
N ARG A 36 2.56 -2.33 -10.25
CA ARG A 36 2.24 -3.42 -11.19
C ARG A 36 2.01 -4.73 -10.40
N ASN A 37 1.45 -5.75 -11.04
CA ASN A 37 1.02 -6.99 -10.37
C ASN A 37 1.57 -8.28 -10.99
N ASP A 38 2.38 -8.17 -12.03
CA ASP A 38 2.82 -9.29 -12.87
C ASP A 38 4.23 -9.79 -12.55
N LEU A 39 4.88 -9.24 -11.52
CA LEU A 39 6.19 -9.72 -11.07
C LEU A 39 6.06 -10.97 -10.20
N ASP A 40 6.97 -11.91 -10.40
CA ASP A 40 7.07 -13.09 -9.56
C ASP A 40 7.85 -12.82 -8.26
N PHE A 41 7.88 -13.84 -7.39
CA PHE A 41 8.56 -13.73 -6.11
C PHE A 41 10.05 -13.43 -6.25
N ASP A 42 10.74 -14.16 -7.13
CA ASP A 42 12.19 -14.12 -7.22
C ASP A 42 12.63 -12.76 -7.76
N LYS A 43 11.87 -12.20 -8.72
CA LYS A 43 12.12 -10.85 -9.23
C LYS A 43 11.87 -9.77 -8.19
N ILE A 44 10.76 -9.84 -7.45
CA ILE A 44 10.48 -8.88 -6.37
C ILE A 44 11.57 -8.98 -5.29
N GLU A 45 12.01 -10.19 -4.93
CA GLU A 45 13.08 -10.38 -3.93
C GLU A 45 14.42 -9.81 -4.41
N GLU A 46 14.78 -10.01 -5.68
CA GLU A 46 15.98 -9.42 -6.29
C GLU A 46 15.95 -7.89 -6.21
N LEU A 47 14.83 -7.28 -6.60
CA LEU A 47 14.64 -5.83 -6.58
C LEU A 47 14.65 -5.29 -5.14
N ALA A 48 14.02 -5.98 -4.19
CA ALA A 48 14.02 -5.60 -2.78
C ALA A 48 15.43 -5.60 -2.20
N LYS A 49 16.25 -6.62 -2.51
CA LYS A 49 17.66 -6.67 -2.11
C LYS A 49 18.47 -5.55 -2.75
N LYS A 50 18.28 -5.28 -4.05
CA LYS A 50 18.97 -4.20 -4.76
C LYS A 50 18.65 -2.83 -4.16
N ALA A 51 17.41 -2.63 -3.71
CA ALA A 51 16.95 -1.41 -3.06
C ALA A 51 17.27 -1.35 -1.55
N ASN A 52 17.89 -2.40 -0.99
CA ASN A 52 18.06 -2.57 0.46
C ASN A 52 16.74 -2.36 1.24
N ALA A 53 15.65 -2.88 0.70
CA ALA A 53 14.31 -2.68 1.24
C ALA A 53 14.08 -3.51 2.51
N GLU A 54 13.37 -2.93 3.47
CA GLU A 54 12.82 -3.56 4.67
C GLU A 54 11.31 -3.85 4.52
N ALA A 55 10.66 -3.18 3.57
CA ALA A 55 9.24 -3.32 3.27
C ALA A 55 8.97 -3.48 1.77
N ILE A 56 7.88 -4.15 1.43
CA ILE A 56 7.37 -4.31 0.07
C ILE A 56 5.94 -3.80 0.05
N TYR A 57 5.68 -2.81 -0.81
CA TYR A 57 4.40 -2.13 -0.93
C TYR A 57 3.73 -2.53 -2.25
N PHE A 58 2.70 -3.36 -2.16
CA PHE A 58 1.88 -3.77 -3.29
C PHE A 58 0.74 -2.78 -3.49
N GLY A 59 0.54 -2.32 -4.73
CA GLY A 59 -0.58 -1.45 -5.07
C GLY A 59 -0.26 0.03 -5.18
N ALA A 60 1.02 0.39 -5.20
CA ALA A 60 1.44 1.77 -5.37
C ALA A 60 0.76 2.41 -6.59
N ASN A 61 0.40 3.69 -6.50
CA ASN A 61 -0.37 4.39 -7.54
C ASN A 61 -1.75 3.74 -7.83
N ARG A 62 -2.37 3.09 -6.83
CA ARG A 62 -3.69 2.46 -6.90
C ARG A 62 -3.79 1.29 -7.89
N THR A 63 -2.72 0.51 -8.02
CA THR A 63 -2.68 -0.57 -9.01
C THR A 63 -3.03 -1.93 -8.43
N PHE A 64 -3.35 -2.05 -7.14
CA PHE A 64 -3.51 -3.37 -6.51
C PHE A 64 -4.61 -4.22 -7.16
N MET A 65 -4.27 -5.48 -7.45
CA MET A 65 -5.21 -6.47 -7.99
C MET A 65 -5.32 -7.67 -7.07
N TYR A 66 -6.33 -7.66 -6.20
CA TYR A 66 -6.60 -8.75 -5.25
C TYR A 66 -6.78 -10.10 -5.94
N ASN A 67 -7.24 -10.13 -7.20
CA ASN A 67 -7.57 -11.38 -7.90
C ASN A 67 -6.35 -12.15 -8.45
N HIS A 68 -5.13 -11.61 -8.34
CA HIS A 68 -3.93 -12.23 -8.92
C HIS A 68 -3.48 -13.50 -8.17
N GLY A 69 -3.62 -14.67 -8.81
CA GLY A 69 -3.53 -16.01 -8.21
C GLY A 69 -2.29 -16.30 -7.34
N THR A 70 -1.14 -15.71 -7.65
CA THR A 70 0.13 -15.99 -6.97
C THR A 70 0.44 -15.07 -5.80
N GLN A 71 -0.24 -13.93 -5.66
CA GLN A 71 0.14 -12.86 -4.72
C GLN A 71 0.17 -13.31 -3.25
N ILE A 72 -0.80 -14.10 -2.83
CA ILE A 72 -0.92 -14.52 -1.43
C ILE A 72 0.28 -15.37 -0.97
N ASN A 73 0.70 -16.32 -1.80
CA ASN A 73 1.84 -17.19 -1.52
C ASN A 73 3.16 -16.40 -1.54
N GLN A 74 3.27 -15.40 -2.42
CA GLN A 74 4.43 -14.51 -2.46
C GLN A 74 4.53 -13.66 -1.18
N MET A 75 3.43 -13.05 -0.76
CA MET A 75 3.36 -12.23 0.46
C MET A 75 3.71 -13.04 1.70
N VAL A 76 3.18 -14.25 1.85
CA VAL A 76 3.55 -15.17 2.96
C VAL A 76 5.06 -15.44 2.98
N ARG A 77 5.68 -15.66 1.80
CA ARG A 77 7.14 -15.87 1.71
C ARG A 77 7.92 -14.61 2.12
N PHE A 78 7.47 -13.41 1.76
CA PHE A 78 8.09 -12.16 2.18
C PHE A 78 7.97 -11.91 3.68
N LEU A 79 6.79 -12.13 4.25
CA LEU A 79 6.57 -12.06 5.70
C LEU A 79 7.50 -13.00 6.46
N ARG A 80 7.65 -14.25 6.01
CA ARG A 80 8.60 -15.24 6.58
C ARG A 80 10.06 -14.80 6.48
N LYS A 81 10.41 -14.02 5.47
CA LYS A 81 11.75 -13.43 5.32
C LYS A 81 11.94 -12.16 6.16
N GLY A 82 10.91 -11.71 6.87
CA GLY A 82 10.99 -10.59 7.80
C GLY A 82 10.64 -9.22 7.22
N TYR A 83 10.23 -9.15 5.95
CA TYR A 83 9.76 -7.91 5.34
C TYR A 83 8.43 -7.46 5.94
N TYR A 84 8.23 -6.15 6.01
CA TYR A 84 6.89 -5.58 6.07
C TYR A 84 6.22 -5.73 4.69
N VAL A 85 4.94 -6.08 4.67
CA VAL A 85 4.19 -6.29 3.43
C VAL A 85 2.91 -5.49 3.49
N THR A 86 2.84 -4.44 2.67
CA THR A 86 1.66 -3.58 2.52
C THR A 86 0.86 -3.99 1.29
N ILE A 87 -0.47 -4.06 1.42
CA ILE A 87 -1.39 -4.04 0.28
C ILE A 87 -2.23 -2.76 0.35
N ASP A 88 -2.13 -1.88 -0.64
CA ASP A 88 -2.95 -0.66 -0.74
C ASP A 88 -4.11 -0.89 -1.69
N TYR A 89 -5.34 -0.83 -1.17
CA TYR A 89 -6.54 -1.13 -1.93
C TYR A 89 -7.71 -0.23 -1.50
N PRO A 90 -8.63 0.12 -2.41
CA PRO A 90 -9.79 0.93 -2.07
C PRO A 90 -10.79 0.13 -1.22
N HIS A 91 -11.50 0.80 -0.31
CA HIS A 91 -12.52 0.19 0.53
C HIS A 91 -13.62 -0.56 -0.25
N SER A 92 -13.89 -0.16 -1.51
CA SER A 92 -14.89 -0.80 -2.37
C SER A 92 -14.66 -2.28 -2.65
N ILE A 93 -13.46 -2.82 -2.38
CA ILE A 93 -13.12 -4.24 -2.51
C ILE A 93 -12.67 -4.86 -1.18
N HIS A 94 -13.01 -4.22 -0.04
CA HIS A 94 -12.48 -4.61 1.26
C HIS A 94 -12.92 -6.00 1.69
N GLU A 95 -14.15 -6.40 1.39
CA GLU A 95 -14.66 -7.73 1.76
C GLU A 95 -13.86 -8.84 1.06
N GLU A 96 -13.67 -8.73 -0.26
CA GLU A 96 -12.94 -9.72 -1.04
C GLU A 96 -11.46 -9.76 -0.66
N VAL A 97 -10.87 -8.61 -0.37
CA VAL A 97 -9.48 -8.53 0.12
C VAL A 97 -9.37 -9.18 1.50
N LYS A 98 -10.26 -8.86 2.43
CA LYS A 98 -10.23 -9.41 3.78
C LYS A 98 -10.42 -10.92 3.79
N GLU A 99 -11.37 -11.43 3.00
CA GLU A 99 -11.58 -12.87 2.84
C GLU A 99 -10.32 -13.53 2.26
N ARG A 100 -9.79 -13.00 1.15
CA ARG A 100 -8.65 -13.61 0.46
C ARG A 100 -7.39 -13.63 1.32
N PHE A 101 -7.14 -12.58 2.09
CA PHE A 101 -5.93 -12.45 2.90
C PHE A 101 -6.14 -12.85 4.37
N ALA A 102 -7.27 -13.45 4.73
CA ALA A 102 -7.66 -13.80 6.11
C ALA A 102 -6.55 -14.51 6.91
N HIS A 103 -5.85 -15.47 6.29
CA HIS A 103 -4.78 -16.25 6.93
C HIS A 103 -3.54 -15.46 7.38
N ILE A 104 -3.31 -14.25 6.86
CA ILE A 104 -2.21 -13.36 7.27
C ILE A 104 -2.71 -12.03 7.83
N TRP A 105 -4.03 -11.84 7.93
CA TRP A 105 -4.65 -10.56 8.30
C TRP A 105 -4.17 -9.99 9.64
N THR A 106 -3.84 -10.87 10.58
CA THR A 106 -3.37 -10.53 11.92
C THR A 106 -1.86 -10.64 12.10
N HIS A 107 -1.12 -10.90 11.02
CA HIS A 107 0.33 -10.98 11.06
C HIS A 107 0.93 -9.58 11.33
N GLU A 108 1.81 -9.44 12.32
CA GLU A 108 2.33 -8.14 12.81
C GLU A 108 2.97 -7.24 11.72
N LYS A 109 3.55 -7.86 10.69
CA LYS A 109 4.20 -7.20 9.55
C LYS A 109 3.34 -7.12 8.28
N PHE A 110 2.12 -7.64 8.31
CA PHE A 110 1.19 -7.51 7.21
C PHE A 110 0.31 -6.28 7.42
N ILE A 111 0.28 -5.39 6.43
CA ILE A 111 -0.36 -4.09 6.51
C ILE A 111 -1.46 -4.03 5.44
N PRO A 112 -2.73 -4.35 5.79
CA PRO A 112 -3.85 -4.13 4.89
C PRO A 112 -4.23 -2.64 4.89
N PHE A 113 -3.67 -1.88 3.96
CA PHE A 113 -3.91 -0.44 3.87
C PHE A 113 -5.20 -0.17 3.07
N CYS A 114 -6.33 -0.13 3.79
CA CYS A 114 -7.66 0.09 3.23
C CYS A 114 -7.92 1.58 2.96
N SER A 115 -7.73 2.02 1.73
CA SER A 115 -7.87 3.40 1.30
C SER A 115 -9.33 3.82 1.10
N ILE A 116 -9.76 4.90 1.77
CA ILE A 116 -11.04 5.57 1.51
C ILE A 116 -10.78 6.80 0.65
N ILE A 117 -11.30 6.82 -0.58
CA ILE A 117 -11.11 7.94 -1.50
C ILE A 117 -12.17 9.01 -1.20
N PHE A 118 -11.76 10.08 -0.54
CA PHE A 118 -12.62 11.19 -0.14
C PHE A 118 -12.13 12.51 -0.76
N PRO A 119 -12.69 12.96 -1.91
CA PRO A 119 -12.17 14.13 -2.61
C PRO A 119 -12.55 15.44 -1.90
N LYS A 120 -11.60 16.40 -1.87
CA LYS A 120 -11.81 17.78 -1.39
C LYS A 120 -12.26 17.88 0.08
N SER A 121 -11.67 17.07 0.96
CA SER A 121 -12.02 17.01 2.39
C SER A 121 -11.47 18.14 3.27
N GLU A 122 -10.78 19.13 2.68
CA GLU A 122 -10.12 20.20 3.44
C GLU A 122 -11.11 20.99 4.31
N ASP A 123 -12.32 21.25 3.82
CA ASP A 123 -13.33 22.09 4.50
C ASP A 123 -14.41 21.28 5.25
N ASP A 124 -14.26 19.95 5.35
CA ASP A 124 -15.27 19.04 5.92
C ASP A 124 -15.28 18.96 7.46
N ASP A 125 -15.04 20.06 8.17
CA ASP A 125 -14.79 20.02 9.61
C ASP A 125 -15.98 19.54 10.46
N ASN A 126 -17.21 19.71 9.94
CA ASN A 126 -18.43 19.21 10.59
C ASN A 126 -18.78 17.76 10.21
N LEU A 127 -18.07 17.16 9.27
CA LEU A 127 -18.34 15.79 8.81
C LEU A 127 -17.91 14.79 9.89
N CYS A 128 -18.66 13.71 10.03
CA CYS A 128 -18.29 12.57 10.89
C CYS A 128 -18.13 11.31 10.05
N ILE A 129 -17.04 10.57 10.28
CA ILE A 129 -16.82 9.23 9.73
C ILE A 129 -17.31 8.21 10.76
N LYS A 130 -17.91 7.11 10.29
CA LYS A 130 -18.36 6.00 11.12
C LYS A 130 -17.94 4.67 10.50
N VAL A 131 -17.41 3.77 11.33
CA VAL A 131 -17.30 2.34 11.06
C VAL A 131 -18.47 1.66 11.76
N ASP A 132 -19.40 1.14 10.96
CA ASP A 132 -20.65 0.54 11.42
C ASP A 132 -20.60 -1.00 11.34
N ASP A 133 -21.59 -1.64 11.92
CA ASP A 133 -21.85 -3.06 11.71
C ASP A 133 -22.70 -3.29 10.44
N THR A 134 -22.72 -4.51 9.92
CA THR A 134 -23.51 -4.87 8.73
C THR A 134 -25.01 -4.91 9.03
N ASP A 135 -25.37 -5.18 10.29
CA ASP A 135 -26.73 -5.12 10.84
C ASP A 135 -26.63 -4.91 12.37
N PHE A 136 -27.74 -4.71 13.06
CA PHE A 136 -27.78 -4.50 14.50
C PHE A 136 -27.17 -5.68 15.28
N ASN A 137 -26.00 -5.45 15.90
CA ASN A 137 -25.29 -6.43 16.74
C ASN A 137 -24.98 -7.74 15.99
N SER A 138 -24.41 -7.62 14.80
CA SER A 138 -24.17 -8.72 13.86
C SER A 138 -22.71 -9.20 13.90
N THR A 139 -21.76 -8.32 13.61
CA THR A 139 -20.35 -8.66 13.45
C THR A 139 -19.40 -7.84 14.32
N ASN A 140 -19.83 -6.66 14.78
CA ASN A 140 -19.05 -5.75 15.61
C ASN A 140 -19.68 -5.58 16.99
N PRO A 141 -18.88 -5.30 18.04
CA PRO A 141 -19.41 -5.03 19.39
C PRO A 141 -20.15 -3.68 19.51
N GLY A 142 -20.15 -2.87 18.45
CA GLY A 142 -20.72 -1.53 18.40
C GLY A 142 -20.22 -0.77 17.18
N VAL A 143 -20.34 0.56 17.23
CA VAL A 143 -19.88 1.46 16.17
C VAL A 143 -18.75 2.34 16.66
N TRP A 144 -17.79 2.65 15.78
CA TRP A 144 -16.78 3.66 16.03
C TRP A 144 -17.09 4.89 15.17
N SER A 145 -17.05 6.08 15.77
CA SER A 145 -17.23 7.33 15.04
C SER A 145 -16.18 8.35 15.44
N MET A 146 -15.90 9.25 14.50
CA MET A 146 -14.93 10.33 14.69
C MET A 146 -15.28 11.50 13.76
N THR A 147 -15.15 12.72 14.26
CA THR A 147 -15.24 13.93 13.43
C THR A 147 -14.06 14.01 12.48
N MET A 148 -14.25 14.51 11.27
CA MET A 148 -13.19 14.72 10.30
C MET A 148 -12.10 15.66 10.84
N ASP A 149 -12.46 16.67 11.64
CA ASP A 149 -11.49 17.53 12.34
C ASP A 149 -10.54 16.71 13.24
N HIS A 150 -11.10 15.92 14.18
CA HIS A 150 -10.29 15.01 15.02
C HIS A 150 -9.48 13.99 14.19
N PHE A 151 -10.02 13.45 13.11
CA PHE A 151 -9.29 12.57 12.20
C PHE A 151 -8.06 13.29 11.63
N LYS A 152 -8.20 14.48 11.04
CA LYS A 152 -7.08 15.24 10.46
C LYS A 152 -5.99 15.57 11.49
N GLN A 153 -6.37 15.87 12.74
CA GLN A 153 -5.42 16.22 13.80
C GLN A 153 -4.63 15.00 14.33
N THR A 154 -5.23 13.83 14.30
CA THR A 154 -4.64 12.60 14.88
C THR A 154 -4.08 11.64 13.84
N ALA A 155 -4.55 11.74 12.60
CA ALA A 155 -4.03 10.95 11.48
C ALA A 155 -2.62 11.43 11.12
N GLY A 156 -1.81 10.48 10.61
CA GLY A 156 -0.54 10.83 10.01
C GLY A 156 -0.73 11.54 8.68
N PHE A 157 -0.56 12.87 8.66
CA PHE A 157 -0.64 13.66 7.45
C PHE A 157 0.64 13.51 6.61
N THR A 158 0.48 13.21 5.34
CA THR A 158 1.58 13.12 4.37
C THR A 158 1.34 14.16 3.28
N SER A 159 2.23 15.13 3.15
CA SER A 159 2.13 16.16 2.13
C SER A 159 2.60 15.63 0.78
N TRP A 160 2.07 16.19 -0.32
CA TRP A 160 2.62 15.92 -1.66
C TRP A 160 4.11 16.25 -1.78
N ASN A 161 4.63 17.14 -0.95
CA ASN A 161 6.06 17.46 -0.92
C ASN A 161 6.93 16.31 -0.38
N ASP A 162 6.35 15.39 0.41
CA ASP A 162 7.09 14.30 1.04
C ASP A 162 7.41 13.18 0.03
N TYR A 163 6.59 13.04 -1.03
CA TYR A 163 6.76 12.02 -2.08
C TYR A 163 7.91 12.29 -3.08
N LYS A 164 8.78 13.27 -2.84
CA LYS A 164 9.81 13.74 -3.80
C LYS A 164 11.15 12.99 -3.73
N GLN A 165 11.26 11.97 -2.89
CA GLN A 165 12.55 11.30 -2.63
C GLN A 165 12.70 9.93 -3.30
N ASP A 166 11.75 9.52 -4.14
CA ASP A 166 11.75 8.19 -4.74
C ASP A 166 12.74 8.04 -5.91
N GLU A 167 13.32 6.86 -5.99
CA GLU A 167 14.28 6.42 -7.00
C GLU A 167 13.68 5.29 -7.85
N PRO A 168 13.49 5.50 -9.16
CA PRO A 168 13.11 4.42 -10.07
C PRO A 168 14.15 3.30 -10.05
N ILE A 169 13.69 2.05 -10.07
CA ILE A 169 14.60 0.91 -10.23
C ILE A 169 14.56 0.50 -11.69
N GLU A 170 15.64 0.77 -12.43
CA GLU A 170 15.76 0.32 -13.82
C GLU A 170 15.57 -1.20 -13.92
N GLU A 171 14.64 -1.61 -14.78
CA GLU A 171 14.54 -2.98 -15.27
C GLU A 171 15.73 -3.25 -16.18
N VAL A 172 16.55 -4.24 -15.82
CA VAL A 172 17.50 -4.82 -16.78
C VAL A 172 16.66 -5.55 -17.81
N THR A 173 16.27 -4.84 -18.87
CA THR A 173 15.73 -5.46 -20.07
C THR A 173 16.85 -6.28 -20.69
N HIS A 174 16.85 -7.59 -20.43
CA HIS A 174 17.56 -8.52 -21.29
C HIS A 174 16.85 -8.50 -22.65
N ALA A 175 17.21 -7.54 -23.50
CA ALA A 175 16.92 -7.60 -24.91
C ALA A 175 17.54 -8.91 -25.42
N GLN A 176 16.66 -9.88 -25.70
CA GLN A 176 17.02 -11.09 -26.43
C GLN A 176 17.63 -10.64 -27.76
N LYS A 177 18.92 -10.89 -27.93
CA LYS A 177 19.50 -10.98 -29.27
C LYS A 177 18.91 -12.22 -29.93
N GLY A 178 18.04 -12.00 -30.91
CA GLY A 178 17.51 -12.99 -31.83
C GLY A 178 17.06 -12.29 -33.09
#